data_AF-A0A8T5IPH1-F1
#
_entry.id   AF-A0A8T5IPH1-F1
#
_cell.length_a   1.000
_cell.length_b   1.000
_cell.length_c   1.000
_cell.angle_alpha   90.00
_cell.angle_beta   90.00
_cell.angle_gamma   90.00
#
_symmetry.space_group_name_H-M   'P 1'
#
loop_
_entity.id
_entity.type
_entity.pdbx_description
1 polymer ?
#
loop_
_entity_poly.entity_id
_entity_poly.type
_entity_poly.pdbx_seq_one_letter_code
_entity_poly.pdbx_strand_id
1 'polypeptide(L)'
;MTRKKSPAEKITTIKLLEETKLRIEKLREHKRESYDDILRKILYVLNTARESPEKAKRVLERIANLRQRMIEEEKQQKEDLENENKIE
;
A
#
# COMPACT_ATOMS: atom_id res chain seq x y z
N MET A 1 15.76 -33.35 -14.67
CA MET A 1 15.02 -32.52 -13.69
C MET A 1 14.21 -31.48 -14.45
N THR A 2 12.94 -31.76 -14.73
CA THR A 2 12.03 -30.85 -15.43
C THR A 2 11.54 -29.79 -14.45
N ARG A 3 12.00 -28.54 -14.63
CA ARG A 3 11.44 -27.38 -13.93
C ARG A 3 9.97 -27.27 -14.36
N LYS A 4 9.02 -27.58 -13.45
CA LYS A 4 7.60 -27.27 -13.64
C LYS A 4 7.50 -25.77 -13.92
N LYS A 5 7.19 -25.38 -15.16
CA LYS A 5 6.79 -24.01 -15.49
C LYS A 5 5.51 -23.75 -14.72
N SER A 6 5.57 -22.85 -13.73
CA SER A 6 4.35 -22.26 -13.15
C SER A 6 3.50 -21.70 -14.30
N PRO A 7 2.17 -21.82 -14.25
CA PRO A 7 1.32 -21.20 -15.26
C PRO A 7 1.68 -19.71 -15.28
N ALA A 8 2.02 -19.18 -16.46
CA ALA A 8 2.35 -17.78 -16.61
C ALA A 8 1.19 -16.97 -16.03
N GLU A 9 1.44 -16.20 -14.97
CA GLU A 9 0.44 -15.30 -14.40
C GLU A 9 -0.07 -14.41 -15.53
N LYS A 10 -1.37 -14.49 -15.79
CA LYS A 10 -2.01 -13.70 -16.85
C LYS A 10 -2.13 -12.26 -16.36
N ILE A 11 -1.11 -11.47 -16.66
CA ILE A 11 -1.07 -10.04 -16.33
C ILE A 11 -2.10 -9.31 -17.20
N THR A 12 -2.89 -8.45 -16.55
CA THR A 12 -3.84 -7.55 -17.22
C THR A 12 -3.55 -6.11 -16.81
N THR A 13 -4.03 -5.15 -17.60
CA THR A 13 -3.81 -3.73 -17.35
C THR A 13 -5.13 -3.05 -17.01
N ILE A 14 -5.15 -2.29 -15.92
CA ILE A 14 -6.27 -1.42 -15.54
C ILE A 14 -5.83 0.02 -15.74
N LYS A 15 -6.58 0.78 -16.55
CA LYS A 15 -6.38 2.23 -16.68
C LYS A 15 -7.20 2.93 -15.59
N LEU A 16 -6.58 3.86 -14.88
CA LEU A 16 -7.19 4.63 -13.82
C LEU A 16 -6.94 6.12 -14.07
N LEU A 17 -7.88 6.95 -13.63
CA LEU A 17 -7.63 8.38 -13.51
C LEU A 17 -6.56 8.63 -12.44
N GLU A 18 -5.80 9.71 -12.60
CA GLU A 18 -4.70 10.06 -11.70
C GLU A 18 -5.18 10.21 -10.25
N GLU A 19 -6.31 10.90 -10.04
CA GLU A 19 -6.90 11.06 -8.71
C GLU A 19 -7.20 9.70 -8.04
N THR A 20 -7.76 8.75 -8.81
CA THR A 20 -8.06 7.40 -8.30
C THR A 20 -6.77 6.65 -7.97
N LYS A 21 -5.76 6.72 -8.84
CA LYS A 21 -4.44 6.12 -8.61
C LYS A 21 -3.82 6.66 -7.32
N LEU A 22 -3.81 7.98 -7.13
CA LEU A 22 -3.29 8.63 -5.92
C LEU A 22 -4.05 8.15 -4.67
N ARG A 23 -5.37 8.00 -4.73
CA ARG A 23 -6.16 7.47 -3.61
C ARG A 23 -5.81 6.03 -3.26
N ILE A 24 -5.54 5.19 -4.26
CA ILE A 24 -5.14 3.79 -4.04
C ILE A 24 -3.73 3.72 -3.45
N GLU A 25 -2.80 4.54 -3.92
CA GLU A 25 -1.43 4.60 -3.39
C GLU A 25 -1.39 4.97 -1.91
N LYS A 26 -2.35 5.78 -1.44
CA LYS A 26 -2.51 6.10 -0.03
C LYS A 26 -2.85 4.90 0.86
N LEU A 27 -3.22 3.75 0.30
CA LEU A 27 -3.50 2.52 1.04
C LEU A 27 -2.28 1.57 1.13
N ARG A 28 -1.16 1.98 0.56
CA ARG A 28 0.12 1.27 0.63
C ARG A 28 0.69 1.35 2.05
N GLU A 29 1.01 0.20 2.62
CA GLU A 29 1.65 0.02 3.93
C GLU A 29 3.17 -0.16 3.81
N HIS A 30 3.66 -0.61 2.66
CA HIS A 30 5.09 -0.79 2.41
C HIS A 30 5.49 -0.34 1.00
N LYS A 31 6.68 0.23 0.86
CA LYS A 31 7.20 0.71 -0.44
C LYS A 31 7.19 -0.37 -1.52
N ARG A 32 7.34 -1.66 -1.14
CA ARG A 32 7.42 -2.81 -2.06
C ARG A 32 6.09 -3.44 -2.46
N GLU A 33 4.95 -3.01 -1.93
CA GLU A 33 3.65 -3.59 -2.33
C GLU A 33 3.36 -3.35 -3.82
N SER A 34 2.82 -4.34 -4.51
CA SER A 34 2.31 -4.15 -5.86
C SER A 34 0.92 -3.50 -5.84
N TYR A 35 0.46 -2.98 -6.99
CA TYR A 35 -0.95 -2.57 -7.08
C TYR A 35 -1.91 -3.75 -6.92
N ASP A 36 -1.52 -4.96 -7.31
CA ASP A 36 -2.34 -6.16 -7.12
C ASP A 36 -2.52 -6.45 -5.61
N ASP A 37 -1.46 -6.30 -4.80
CA ASP A 37 -1.53 -6.46 -3.35
C ASP A 37 -2.50 -5.44 -2.71
N ILE A 38 -2.40 -4.18 -3.13
CA ILE A 38 -3.28 -3.10 -2.63
C ILE A 38 -4.73 -3.39 -3.04
N LEU A 39 -4.98 -3.79 -4.29
CA LEU A 39 -6.32 -4.10 -4.78
C LEU A 39 -6.92 -5.32 -4.05
N ARG A 40 -6.14 -6.38 -3.82
CA ARG A 40 -6.56 -7.55 -3.03
C ARG A 40 -6.94 -7.15 -1.61
N LYS A 41 -6.18 -6.25 -0.99
CA LYS A 41 -6.48 -5.71 0.35
C LYS A 41 -7.78 -4.92 0.36
N ILE A 42 -8.03 -4.07 -0.64
CA ILE A 42 -9.30 -3.35 -0.78
C ILE A 42 -10.46 -4.34 -0.89
N LEU A 43 -10.34 -5.35 -1.75
CA LEU A 43 -11.36 -6.39 -1.90
C LEU A 43 -11.60 -7.17 -0.60
N TYR A 44 -10.53 -7.50 0.12
CA TYR A 44 -10.63 -8.15 1.43
C TYR A 44 -11.41 -7.30 2.44
N VAL A 45 -11.12 -6.00 2.52
CA VAL A 45 -11.84 -5.07 3.41
C VAL A 45 -13.31 -4.97 3.01
N LEU A 46 -13.60 -4.85 1.71
CA LEU A 46 -14.98 -4.79 1.21
C LEU A 46 -15.77 -6.06 1.53
N ASN A 47 -15.17 -7.23 1.34
CA ASN A 47 -15.80 -8.51 1.69
C ASN A 47 -16.02 -8.62 3.21
N THR A 48 -15.01 -8.27 4.00
CA THR A 48 -15.09 -8.28 5.47
C THR A 48 -16.16 -7.32 5.97
N ALA A 49 -16.33 -6.15 5.35
CA ALA A 49 -17.32 -5.16 5.76
C ALA A 49 -18.76 -5.66 5.64
N ARG A 50 -19.03 -6.61 4.72
CA ARG A 50 -20.35 -7.23 4.59
C ARG A 50 -20.65 -8.21 5.72
N GLU A 51 -19.63 -8.95 6.18
CA GLU A 51 -19.78 -9.98 7.21
C GLU A 51 -19.63 -9.42 8.64
N SER A 52 -18.69 -8.49 8.83
CA SER A 52 -18.39 -7.86 10.12
C SER A 52 -17.80 -6.46 9.90
N PRO A 53 -18.67 -5.43 9.92
CA PRO A 53 -18.27 -4.03 9.79
C PRO A 53 -17.20 -3.59 10.81
N GLU A 54 -17.25 -4.12 12.03
CA GLU A 54 -16.31 -3.77 13.11
C GLU A 54 -14.90 -4.28 12.81
N LYS A 55 -14.78 -5.49 12.24
CA LYS A 55 -13.48 -6.02 11.80
C LYS A 55 -12.93 -5.20 10.65
N ALA A 56 -13.77 -4.84 9.68
CA ALA A 56 -13.35 -3.98 8.56
C ALA A 56 -12.87 -2.61 9.06
N LYS A 57 -13.58 -2.00 10.02
CA LYS A 57 -13.17 -0.76 10.66
C LYS A 57 -11.79 -0.87 11.32
N ARG A 58 -11.55 -1.93 12.10
CA ARG A 58 -10.23 -2.16 12.75
C ARG A 58 -9.09 -2.32 11.74
N VAL A 59 -9.36 -2.99 10.60
CA VAL A 59 -8.37 -3.13 9.53
C VAL A 59 -8.06 -1.76 8.91
N LEU A 60 -9.08 -0.95 8.63
CA LEU A 60 -8.90 0.41 8.10
C LEU A 60 -8.14 1.32 9.08
N GLU A 61 -8.43 1.25 10.37
CA GLU A 61 -7.71 2.00 11.41
C GLU A 61 -6.23 1.57 11.48
N ARG A 62 -5.95 0.27 11.37
CA ARG A 62 -4.57 -0.23 11.32
C ARG A 62 -3.82 0.33 10.11
N ILE A 63 -4.43 0.31 8.93
CA ILE A 63 -3.85 0.86 7.69
C ILE A 63 -3.54 2.35 7.88
N ALA A 64 -4.48 3.11 8.45
CA ALA A 64 -4.30 4.54 8.71
C ALA A 64 -3.12 4.81 9.66
N ASN A 65 -3.02 4.05 10.76
CA ASN A 65 -1.94 4.18 11.73
C ASN A 65 -0.56 3.85 11.15
N LEU A 66 -0.46 2.79 10.34
CA LEU A 66 0.80 2.43 9.67
C LEU A 66 1.25 3.52 8.71
N ARG A 67 0.31 4.07 7.93
CA ARG A 67 0.59 5.15 7.01
C ARG A 67 1.08 6.41 7.73
N GLN A 68 0.48 6.75 8.86
CA GLN A 68 0.89 7.90 9.65
C GLN A 68 2.36 7.77 10.09
N ARG A 69 2.75 6.59 10.58
CA ARG A 69 4.15 6.30 10.95
C ARG A 69 5.10 6.41 9.76
N MET A 70 4.72 5.89 8.60
CA MET A 70 5.56 6.02 7.40
C MET A 70 5.78 7.48 7.00
N ILE A 71 4.74 8.32 7.09
CA ILE A 71 4.85 9.74 6.76
C ILE A 71 5.77 10.45 7.75
N GLU A 72 5.67 10.12 9.04
CA GLU A 72 6.54 10.65 10.08
C GLU A 72 8.00 10.23 9.86
N GLU A 73 8.26 8.96 9.54
CA GLU A 73 9.59 8.45 9.21
C GLU A 73 10.18 9.13 7.97
N GLU A 74 9.39 9.30 6.91
CA GLU A 74 9.84 9.99 5.70
C GLU A 74 10.12 11.48 5.94
N LYS A 75 9.36 12.10 6.84
CA LYS A 75 9.60 13.50 7.23
C LYS A 75 10.90 13.62 8.03
N GLN A 76 11.11 12.75 9.02
CA GLN A 76 12.32 12.74 9.83
C GLN A 76 13.57 12.54 8.95
N GLN A 77 13.53 11.55 8.05
CA GLN A 77 14.65 11.29 7.12
C GLN A 77 14.99 12.51 6.26
N LYS A 78 13.99 13.27 5.81
CA LYS A 78 14.23 14.51 5.04
C LYS A 78 14.86 15.59 5.90
N GLU A 79 14.38 15.78 7.12
CA GLU A 79 14.95 16.76 8.05
C GLU A 79 16.42 16.42 8.39
N ASP A 80 16.73 15.14 8.61
CA ASP A 80 18.09 14.69 8.89
C ASP A 80 19.03 14.98 7.69
N LEU A 81 18.61 14.66 6.46
CA LEU A 81 19.36 14.94 5.23
C LEU A 81 19.55 16.45 5.00
N GLU A 82 18.53 17.28 5.27
CA GLU A 82 18.65 18.73 5.16
C GLU A 82 19.63 19.31 6.18
N ASN A 83 19.72 18.72 7.37
CA ASN A 83 20.66 19.14 8.39
C ASN A 83 22.10 18.74 8.04
N GLU A 84 22.32 17.53 7.49
CA GLU A 84 23.62 17.11 6.98
C GLU A 84 24.12 18.05 5.87
N ASN A 85 23.28 18.38 4.89
CA ASN A 85 23.64 19.27 3.79
C ASN A 85 23.90 20.73 4.20
N LYS A 86 23.50 21.16 5.41
CA LYS A 86 23.80 22.49 5.94
C LYS A 86 25.14 22.55 6.68
N ILE A 87 25.74 21.41 6.98
CA ILE A 87 26.99 21.29 7.72
C ILE A 87 28.20 21.14 6.75
N GLU A 88 27.96 20.73 5.50
CA GLU A 88 28.93 20.80 4.38
C GLU A 88 28.99 22.20 3.74
#